data_AF-A0AA38CVB5-F1
#
_entry.id   AF-A0AA38CVB5-F1
#
_cell.length_a   1.000
_cell.length_b   1.000
_cell.length_c   1.000
_cell.angle_alpha   90.00
_cell.angle_beta   90.00
_cell.angle_gamma   90.00
#
_symmetry.space_group_name_H-M   'P 1'
#
loop_
_entity.id
_entity.type
_entity.pdbx_description
1 polymer ?
#
loop_
_entity_poly.entity_id
_entity_poly.type
_entity_poly.pdbx_seq_one_letter_code
_entity_poly.pdbx_strand_id
1 'polypeptide(L)'
;MRITLADDLVVGDTVVAAGQHQLLTGAEALAFVREREDLPRGDLDRVQRQQAWVRAMVAKVRNDGTLRNPVAAHGLLDTVTRSIAADEGFDAGVLRGLQDLASGLGSDDIVFLTVPVSGTGTSPDGQSIVELDDAALETLMAAVRDDTVVAHVASDPEAYDVLPAVVR
;
A
#
# COMPACT_ATOMS: atom_id res chain seq x y z
N MET A 1 11.26 -7.89 2.40
CA MET A 1 9.81 -7.75 2.64
C MET A 1 9.24 -9.11 3.01
N ARG A 2 8.40 -9.27 4.05
CA ARG A 2 7.65 -10.53 4.27
C ARG A 2 6.27 -10.42 3.66
N ILE A 3 5.96 -11.25 2.67
CA ILE A 3 4.63 -11.37 2.06
C ILE A 3 4.24 -12.83 1.87
N THR A 4 2.95 -13.07 1.67
CA THR A 4 2.47 -14.35 1.16
C THR A 4 2.44 -14.28 -0.36
N LEU A 5 3.08 -15.27 -0.99
CA LEU A 5 3.01 -15.49 -2.43
C LEU A 5 1.99 -16.60 -2.68
N ALA A 6 0.96 -16.30 -3.49
CA ALA A 6 -0.02 -17.29 -3.92
C ALA A 6 0.56 -18.24 -4.98
N ASP A 7 1.40 -17.69 -5.86
CA ASP A 7 2.08 -18.38 -6.96
C ASP A 7 3.58 -18.08 -6.93
N ASP A 8 4.37 -18.93 -7.61
CA ASP A 8 5.82 -18.73 -7.75
C ASP A 8 6.12 -17.41 -8.45
N LEU A 9 7.08 -16.64 -7.92
CA LEU A 9 7.54 -15.38 -8.49
C LEU A 9 8.87 -15.61 -9.21
N VAL A 10 8.90 -15.34 -10.52
CA VAL A 10 10.12 -15.45 -11.33
C VAL A 10 10.76 -14.08 -11.50
N VAL A 11 12.06 -13.97 -11.18
CA VAL A 11 12.84 -12.73 -11.23
C VAL A 11 14.17 -12.99 -11.93
N GLY A 12 14.21 -12.77 -13.24
CA GLY A 12 15.35 -13.21 -14.07
C GLY A 12 15.43 -14.74 -14.06
N ASP A 13 16.59 -15.28 -13.68
CA ASP A 13 16.81 -16.73 -13.54
C ASP A 13 16.42 -17.30 -12.16
N THR A 14 15.95 -16.43 -11.24
CA THR A 14 15.60 -16.82 -9.87
C THR A 14 14.11 -17.10 -9.75
N VAL A 15 13.75 -18.21 -9.10
CA VAL A 15 12.37 -18.53 -8.72
C VAL A 15 12.22 -18.40 -7.20
N VAL A 16 11.32 -17.53 -6.76
CA VAL A 16 10.88 -17.44 -5.37
C VAL A 16 9.58 -18.24 -5.24
N ALA A 17 9.65 -19.35 -4.50
CA ALA A 17 8.51 -20.26 -4.39
C ALA A 17 7.31 -19.61 -3.68
N ALA A 18 6.10 -20.01 -4.07
CA ALA A 18 4.88 -19.71 -3.36
C ALA A 18 4.98 -20.10 -1.88
N GLY A 19 4.30 -19.36 -1.01
CA GLY A 19 4.30 -19.66 0.41
C GLY A 19 4.16 -18.44 1.31
N GLN A 20 4.08 -18.71 2.61
CA GLN A 20 3.88 -17.69 3.63
C GLN A 20 5.22 -17.09 4.09
N HIS A 21 5.22 -15.80 4.41
CA HIS A 21 6.35 -15.05 4.98
C HIS A 21 7.62 -15.02 4.12
N GLN A 22 7.49 -15.07 2.79
CA GLN A 22 8.63 -15.00 1.87
C GLN A 22 9.38 -13.69 2.06
N LEU A 23 10.69 -13.76 2.28
CA LEU A 23 11.53 -12.58 2.43
C LEU A 23 12.07 -12.15 1.08
N LEU A 24 11.40 -11.18 0.44
CA LEU A 24 11.85 -10.63 -0.84
C LEU A 24 12.96 -9.59 -0.64
N THR A 25 13.98 -9.67 -1.51
CA THR A 25 14.96 -8.62 -1.80
C THR A 25 14.30 -7.42 -2.48
N GLY A 26 15.04 -6.32 -2.67
CA GLY A 26 14.53 -5.14 -3.36
C GLY A 26 14.14 -5.41 -4.82
N ALA A 27 14.96 -6.18 -5.55
CA ALA A 27 14.67 -6.55 -6.94
C ALA A 27 13.46 -7.48 -7.04
N GLU A 28 13.34 -8.46 -6.16
CA GLU A 28 12.18 -9.37 -6.12
C GLU A 28 10.91 -8.64 -5.70
N ALA A 29 10.98 -7.73 -4.72
CA ALA A 29 9.86 -6.88 -4.35
C ALA A 29 9.41 -6.01 -5.52
N LEU A 30 10.35 -5.42 -6.27
CA LEU A 30 10.02 -4.63 -7.45
C LEU A 30 9.34 -5.46 -8.55
N ALA A 31 9.83 -6.68 -8.79
CA ALA A 31 9.21 -7.60 -9.74
C ALA A 31 7.78 -7.99 -9.30
N PHE A 32 7.61 -8.37 -8.02
CA PHE A 32 6.31 -8.71 -7.45
C PHE A 32 5.26 -7.61 -7.66
N VAL A 33 5.64 -6.36 -7.41
CA VAL A 33 4.75 -5.18 -7.48
C VAL A 33 4.46 -4.76 -8.93
N ARG A 34 5.33 -5.11 -9.89
CA ARG A 34 5.21 -4.76 -11.31
C ARG A 34 4.55 -5.81 -12.19
N GLU A 35 4.24 -6.99 -11.64
CA GLU A 35 3.54 -8.05 -12.37
C GLU A 35 2.19 -7.56 -12.94
N ARG A 36 1.86 -8.00 -14.16
CA ARG A 36 0.66 -7.60 -14.89
C ARG A 36 0.00 -8.75 -15.67
N GLU A 37 0.73 -9.81 -15.99
CA GLU A 37 0.29 -10.83 -16.96
C GLU A 37 -0.68 -11.82 -16.29
N ASP A 38 -0.32 -12.36 -15.13
CA ASP A 38 -1.09 -13.40 -14.43
C ASP A 38 -1.93 -12.83 -13.27
N LEU A 39 -2.68 -11.75 -13.53
CA LEU A 39 -3.54 -11.10 -12.54
C LEU A 39 -5.03 -11.22 -12.93
N PRO A 40 -5.82 -12.09 -12.27
CA PRO A 40 -7.23 -12.33 -12.64
C PRO A 40 -8.12 -11.08 -12.63
N ARG A 41 -7.90 -10.13 -11.70
CA ARG A 41 -8.60 -8.83 -11.65
C ARG A 41 -7.76 -7.69 -12.26
N GLY A 42 -6.71 -8.01 -13.00
CA GLY A 42 -5.86 -7.06 -13.69
C GLY A 42 -5.25 -6.01 -12.77
N ASP A 43 -5.54 -4.72 -13.02
CA ASP A 43 -4.98 -3.62 -12.24
C ASP A 43 -5.39 -3.64 -10.77
N LEU A 44 -6.60 -4.12 -10.45
CA LEU A 44 -7.06 -4.17 -9.06
C LEU A 44 -6.19 -5.11 -8.20
N ASP A 45 -5.78 -6.26 -8.76
CA ASP A 45 -4.83 -7.14 -8.07
C ASP A 45 -3.43 -6.48 -7.97
N ARG A 46 -3.02 -5.72 -8.99
CA ARG A 46 -1.75 -4.99 -8.96
C ARG A 46 -1.75 -3.92 -7.87
N VAL A 47 -2.86 -3.20 -7.69
CA VAL A 47 -3.07 -2.26 -6.58
C VAL A 47 -2.95 -2.98 -5.24
N GLN A 48 -3.55 -4.16 -5.07
CA GLN A 48 -3.40 -4.92 -3.84
C GLN A 48 -1.96 -5.37 -3.58
N ARG A 49 -1.21 -5.78 -4.61
CA ARG A 49 0.23 -6.09 -4.45
C ARG A 49 1.03 -4.87 -4.01
N GLN A 50 0.73 -3.70 -4.57
CA GLN A 50 1.35 -2.42 -4.15
C GLN A 50 1.01 -2.09 -2.70
N GLN A 51 -0.25 -2.19 -2.30
CA GLN A 51 -0.69 -1.98 -0.92
C GLN A 51 -0.01 -2.97 0.03
N ALA A 52 0.12 -4.25 -0.33
CA ALA A 52 0.83 -5.27 0.45
C ALA A 52 2.31 -4.93 0.65
N TRP A 53 2.97 -4.41 -0.40
CA TRP A 53 4.35 -3.93 -0.31
C TRP A 53 4.48 -2.75 0.66
N VAL A 54 3.60 -1.74 0.56
CA VAL A 54 3.57 -0.60 1.50
C VAL A 54 3.31 -1.06 2.93
N ARG A 55 2.33 -1.95 3.14
CA ARG A 55 2.04 -2.55 4.46
C ARG A 55 3.27 -3.26 5.04
N ALA A 56 3.99 -4.02 4.23
CA ALA A 56 5.19 -4.71 4.67
C ALA A 56 6.35 -3.77 4.99
N MET A 57 6.49 -2.64 4.28
CA MET A 57 7.45 -1.58 4.63
C MET A 57 7.11 -0.94 5.97
N VAL A 58 5.84 -0.56 6.18
CA VAL A 58 5.37 -0.01 7.46
C VAL A 58 5.64 -0.99 8.61
N ALA A 59 5.30 -2.27 8.42
CA ALA A 59 5.56 -3.31 9.41
C ALA A 59 7.06 -3.46 9.71
N LYS A 60 7.93 -3.41 8.70
CA LYS A 60 9.39 -3.50 8.87
C LYS A 60 9.95 -2.32 9.67
N VAL A 61 9.58 -1.10 9.30
CA VAL A 61 10.00 0.14 9.99
C VAL A 61 9.56 0.13 11.46
N ARG A 62 8.35 -0.37 11.75
CA ARG A 62 7.84 -0.48 13.14
C ARG A 62 8.53 -1.58 13.94
N ASN A 63 8.69 -2.77 13.36
CA ASN A 63 9.27 -3.95 14.04
C ASN A 63 10.77 -3.80 14.33
N ASP A 64 11.50 -3.11 13.47
CA ASP A 64 12.94 -2.82 13.69
C ASP A 64 13.16 -1.69 14.72
N GLY A 65 12.09 -1.03 15.17
CA GLY A 65 12.17 0.12 16.06
C GLY A 65 12.85 1.34 15.41
N THR A 66 12.90 1.40 14.07
CA THR A 66 13.59 2.47 13.33
C THR A 66 13.09 3.85 13.75
N LEU A 67 11.78 4.02 13.95
CA LEU A 67 11.18 5.29 14.37
C LEU A 67 11.49 5.66 15.83
N ARG A 68 11.84 4.68 16.68
CA ARG A 68 12.23 4.89 18.07
C ARG A 68 13.71 5.26 18.23
N ASN A 69 14.50 5.13 17.16
CA ASN A 69 15.91 5.50 17.13
C ASN A 69 16.08 6.76 16.27
N PRO A 70 16.45 7.92 16.85
CA PRO A 70 16.52 9.19 16.11
C PRO A 70 17.54 9.17 14.97
N VAL A 71 18.65 8.44 15.11
CA VAL A 71 19.66 8.32 14.05
C VAL A 71 19.12 7.47 12.89
N ALA A 72 18.48 6.34 13.20
CA ALA A 72 17.90 5.46 12.18
C ALA A 72 16.70 6.11 11.47
N ALA A 73 15.85 6.81 12.22
CA ALA A 73 14.73 7.58 11.68
C ALA A 73 15.21 8.65 10.71
N HIS A 74 16.23 9.44 11.09
CA HIS A 74 16.81 10.44 10.20
C HIS A 74 17.41 9.81 8.93
N GLY A 75 18.14 8.70 9.06
CA GLY A 75 18.71 8.00 7.90
C GLY A 75 17.66 7.45 6.93
N LEU A 76 16.53 6.95 7.46
CA LEU A 76 15.38 6.54 6.66
C LEU A 76 14.78 7.73 5.90
N LEU A 77 14.52 8.85 6.59
CA LEU A 77 13.95 10.05 6.00
C LEU A 77 14.84 10.65 4.90
N ASP A 78 16.16 10.74 5.13
CA ASP A 78 17.14 11.18 4.13
C ASP A 78 17.16 10.27 2.88
N THR A 79 16.99 8.96 3.06
CA THR A 79 16.92 8.02 1.94
C THR A 79 15.62 8.16 1.15
N VAL A 80 14.50 8.30 1.84
CA VAL A 80 13.17 8.48 1.22
C VAL A 80 13.12 9.78 0.43
N THR A 81 13.55 10.90 1.02
CA THR A 81 13.53 12.23 0.38
C THR A 81 14.38 12.30 -0.89
N ARG A 82 15.46 11.53 -0.99
CA ARG A 82 16.25 11.39 -2.24
C ARG A 82 15.56 10.57 -3.33
N SER A 83 14.55 9.79 -2.96
CA SER A 83 13.88 8.82 -3.85
C SER A 83 12.48 9.27 -4.26
N ILE A 84 12.01 10.42 -3.76
CA ILE A 84 10.69 10.98 -4.06
C ILE A 84 10.84 12.40 -4.60
N ALA A 85 9.88 12.81 -5.43
CA ALA A 85 9.65 14.21 -5.70
C ALA A 85 8.66 14.75 -4.66
N ALA A 86 8.97 15.88 -4.04
CA ALA A 86 8.12 16.54 -3.06
C ALA A 86 8.10 18.05 -3.31
N ASP A 87 7.02 18.71 -2.90
CA ASP A 87 6.89 20.16 -2.99
C ASP A 87 7.91 20.88 -2.10
N GLU A 88 8.21 22.16 -2.42
CA GLU A 88 9.17 22.97 -1.64
C GLU A 88 8.80 23.11 -0.15
N GLY A 89 7.52 22.98 0.18
CA GLY A 89 7.02 23.00 1.56
C GLY A 89 7.22 21.69 2.33
N PHE A 90 7.73 20.63 1.69
CA PHE A 90 8.05 19.36 2.34
C PHE A 90 9.41 19.42 3.05
N ASP A 91 9.44 20.19 4.14
CA ASP A 91 10.65 20.50 4.89
C ASP A 91 10.88 19.56 6.09
N ALA A 92 11.98 19.80 6.82
CA ALA A 92 12.32 19.04 8.02
C ALA A 92 11.26 19.14 9.14
N GLY A 93 10.45 20.19 9.17
CA GLY A 93 9.35 20.35 10.11
C GLY A 93 8.20 19.39 9.80
N VAL A 94 7.79 19.32 8.53
CA VAL A 94 6.78 18.36 8.04
C VAL A 94 7.25 16.92 8.30
N LEU A 95 8.51 16.63 8.01
CA LEU A 95 9.09 15.30 8.25
C LEU A 95 9.07 14.90 9.73
N ARG A 96 9.37 15.82 10.66
CA ARG A 96 9.25 15.55 12.10
C ARG A 96 7.81 15.27 12.52
N GLY A 97 6.85 16.06 12.01
CA GLY A 97 5.43 15.83 12.28
C GLY A 97 4.97 14.45 11.80
N LEU A 98 5.42 14.02 10.62
CA LEU A 98 5.15 12.67 10.10
C LEU A 98 5.79 11.57 10.95
N GLN A 99 7.01 11.78 11.47
CA GLN A 99 7.66 10.85 12.39
C GLN A 99 6.87 10.70 13.70
N ASP A 100 6.41 11.81 14.27
CA ASP A 100 5.63 11.82 15.51
C ASP A 100 4.29 11.10 15.31
N LEU A 101 3.59 11.39 14.21
CA LEU A 101 2.37 10.69 13.81
C LEU A 101 2.63 9.18 13.66
N ALA A 102 3.62 8.80 12.86
CA ALA A 102 3.94 7.39 12.60
C ALA A 102 4.38 6.61 13.85
N SER A 103 4.98 7.29 14.83
CA SER A 103 5.37 6.69 16.11
C SER A 103 4.16 6.38 17.00
N GLY A 104 3.06 7.12 16.82
CA GLY A 104 1.79 6.92 17.53
C GLY A 104 0.88 5.86 16.89
N LEU A 105 1.06 5.53 15.60
CA LEU A 105 0.19 4.59 14.89
C LEU A 105 0.37 3.14 15.34
N GLY A 106 -0.74 2.52 15.72
CA GLY A 106 -0.96 1.09 15.90
C GLY A 106 -1.02 0.31 14.59
N SER A 107 -1.03 -1.03 14.66
CA SER A 107 -1.25 -1.86 13.47
C SER A 107 -2.69 -1.79 12.97
N ASP A 108 -3.62 -1.54 13.89
CA ASP A 108 -5.06 -1.51 13.64
C ASP A 108 -5.55 -0.10 13.25
N ASP A 109 -4.65 0.90 13.27
CA ASP A 109 -4.94 2.29 12.91
C ASP A 109 -4.74 2.57 11.41
N ILE A 110 -4.34 1.55 10.63
CA ILE A 110 -4.06 1.69 9.20
C ILE A 110 -4.95 0.71 8.42
N VAL A 111 -5.83 1.27 7.60
CA VAL A 111 -6.61 0.54 6.61
C VAL A 111 -6.04 0.78 5.22
N PHE A 112 -5.87 -0.30 4.46
CA PHE A 112 -5.49 -0.25 3.05
C PHE A 112 -6.72 -0.64 2.23
N LEU A 113 -7.16 0.25 1.35
CA LEU A 113 -8.31 0.03 0.50
C LEU A 113 -8.11 0.63 -0.89
N THR A 114 -8.80 0.06 -1.87
CA THR A 114 -9.01 0.69 -3.17
C THR A 114 -10.31 1.50 -3.12
N VAL A 115 -10.35 2.67 -3.78
CA VAL A 115 -11.59 3.44 -3.89
C VAL A 115 -12.71 2.60 -4.56
N PRO A 116 -13.99 2.84 -4.25
CA PRO A 116 -15.08 2.08 -4.84
C PRO A 116 -15.12 2.19 -6.36
N VAL A 117 -15.29 1.05 -7.02
CA VAL A 117 -15.38 0.93 -8.48
C VAL A 117 -16.62 0.16 -8.88
N SER A 118 -17.28 0.61 -9.94
CA SER A 118 -18.43 -0.08 -10.55
C SER A 118 -18.00 -1.10 -11.61
N GLY A 119 -16.73 -1.07 -12.01
CA GLY A 119 -16.13 -2.04 -12.93
C GLY A 119 -15.03 -1.42 -13.79
N THR A 120 -14.82 -2.03 -14.96
CA THR A 120 -13.92 -1.51 -15.99
C THR A 120 -14.70 -1.21 -17.26
N GLY A 121 -14.42 -0.07 -17.87
CA GLY A 121 -15.00 0.38 -19.12
C GLY A 121 -13.98 0.50 -20.24
N THR A 122 -14.38 1.15 -21.34
CA THR A 122 -13.49 1.49 -22.45
C THR A 122 -13.64 2.99 -22.76
N SER A 123 -12.52 3.71 -22.79
CA SER A 123 -12.48 5.13 -23.14
C SER A 123 -12.83 5.35 -24.62
N PRO A 124 -13.15 6.59 -25.02
CA PRO A 124 -13.47 6.91 -26.43
C PRO A 124 -12.35 6.56 -27.43
N ASP A 125 -11.09 6.52 -26.99
CA ASP A 125 -9.91 6.12 -27.77
C ASP A 125 -9.55 4.63 -27.62
N GLY A 126 -10.44 3.82 -27.03
CA GLY A 126 -10.32 2.36 -27.00
C GLY A 126 -9.43 1.81 -25.88
N GLN A 127 -9.08 2.60 -24.87
CA GLN A 127 -8.27 2.16 -23.73
C GLN A 127 -9.15 1.60 -22.61
N SER A 128 -8.62 0.65 -21.85
CA SER A 128 -9.29 0.18 -20.63
C SER A 128 -9.28 1.29 -19.57
N ILE A 129 -10.42 1.54 -18.95
CA ILE A 129 -10.59 2.50 -17.84
C ILE A 129 -11.24 1.83 -16.64
N VAL A 130 -10.99 2.39 -15.46
CA VAL A 130 -11.71 2.02 -14.23
C VAL A 130 -12.87 2.99 -14.05
N GLU A 131 -14.07 2.45 -13.86
CA GLU A 131 -15.27 3.24 -13.61
C GLU A 131 -15.48 3.32 -12.10
N LEU A 132 -15.53 4.54 -11.57
CA LEU A 132 -15.75 4.77 -10.14
C LEU A 132 -17.22 4.50 -9.79
N ASP A 133 -17.46 4.06 -8.56
CA ASP A 133 -18.79 4.14 -7.96
C ASP A 133 -18.87 5.48 -7.22
N ASP A 134 -19.44 6.50 -7.89
CA ASP A 134 -19.49 7.86 -7.36
C ASP A 134 -20.25 7.96 -6.03
N ALA A 135 -21.32 7.18 -5.84
CA ALA A 135 -22.13 7.23 -4.62
C ALA A 135 -21.38 6.63 -3.42
N ALA A 136 -20.73 5.48 -3.61
CA ALA A 136 -19.88 4.88 -2.59
C ALA A 136 -18.63 5.74 -2.33
N LEU A 137 -18.06 6.34 -3.38
CA LEU A 137 -16.91 7.23 -3.28
C LEU A 137 -17.24 8.50 -2.48
N GLU A 138 -18.39 9.12 -2.70
CA GLU A 138 -18.84 10.28 -1.92
C GLU A 138 -18.93 9.96 -0.43
N THR A 139 -19.46 8.78 -0.10
CA THR A 139 -19.58 8.31 1.28
C THR A 139 -18.20 8.06 1.92
N LEU A 140 -17.30 7.40 1.18
CA LEU A 140 -15.92 7.22 1.61
C LEU A 140 -15.20 8.55 1.83
N MET A 141 -15.37 9.51 0.93
CA MET A 141 -14.72 10.83 1.03
C MET A 141 -15.29 11.69 2.18
N ALA A 142 -16.56 11.49 2.55
CA ALA A 142 -17.10 12.04 3.79
C ALA A 142 -16.37 11.45 5.01
N ALA A 143 -16.18 10.13 5.05
CA ALA A 143 -15.43 9.48 6.12
C ALA A 143 -13.96 9.93 6.21
N VAL A 144 -13.31 10.19 5.06
CA VAL A 144 -11.96 10.79 5.02
C VAL A 144 -11.96 12.19 5.64
N ARG A 145 -12.94 13.02 5.28
CA ARG A 145 -13.05 14.40 5.79
C ARG A 145 -13.29 14.45 7.30
N ASP A 146 -14.08 13.52 7.79
CA ASP A 146 -14.49 13.46 9.20
C ASP A 146 -13.54 12.61 10.07
N ASP A 147 -12.44 12.10 9.49
CA ASP A 147 -11.46 11.23 10.16
C ASP A 147 -12.08 9.95 10.77
N THR A 148 -12.99 9.32 10.01
CA THR A 148 -13.76 8.13 10.44
C THR A 148 -13.61 6.93 9.50
N VAL A 149 -12.63 6.95 8.58
CA VAL A 149 -12.45 5.91 7.54
C VAL A 149 -12.40 4.49 8.12
N VAL A 150 -11.65 4.27 9.20
CA VAL A 150 -11.54 2.94 9.82
C VAL A 150 -12.90 2.44 10.31
N ALA A 151 -13.66 3.28 11.01
CA ALA A 151 -14.99 2.92 11.49
C ALA A 151 -15.98 2.75 10.34
N HIS A 152 -15.86 3.59 9.30
CA HIS A 152 -16.70 3.54 8.12
C HIS A 152 -16.52 2.23 7.35
N VAL A 153 -15.28 1.86 7.02
CA VAL A 153 -14.95 0.60 6.35
C VAL A 153 -15.34 -0.61 7.21
N ALA A 154 -15.15 -0.54 8.53
CA ALA A 154 -15.55 -1.61 9.43
C ALA A 154 -17.08 -1.82 9.51
N SER A 155 -17.88 -0.79 9.22
CA SER A 155 -19.35 -0.87 9.23
C SER A 155 -19.93 -1.61 8.03
N ASP A 156 -19.20 -1.61 6.90
CA ASP A 156 -19.56 -2.34 5.69
C ASP A 156 -18.30 -2.87 4.97
N PRO A 157 -17.70 -3.97 5.46
CA PRO A 157 -16.45 -4.48 4.90
C PRO A 157 -16.58 -5.04 3.48
N GLU A 158 -17.78 -5.42 3.06
CA GLU A 158 -18.02 -6.00 1.73
C GLU A 158 -18.15 -4.92 0.65
N ALA A 159 -18.49 -3.69 1.02
CA ALA A 159 -18.55 -2.54 0.11
C ALA A 159 -17.17 -2.05 -0.37
N TYR A 160 -16.08 -2.48 0.27
CA TYR A 160 -14.73 -2.00 -0.01
C TYR A 160 -13.77 -3.12 -0.38
N ASP A 161 -12.99 -2.92 -1.44
CA ASP A 161 -11.85 -3.77 -1.76
C ASP A 161 -10.69 -3.45 -0.78
N VAL A 162 -10.82 -3.98 0.43
CA VAL A 162 -9.79 -3.87 1.48
C VAL A 162 -8.69 -4.89 1.25
N LEU A 163 -7.46 -4.49 1.51
CA LEU A 163 -6.32 -5.40 1.42
C LEU A 163 -6.53 -6.55 2.42
N PRO A 164 -6.66 -7.81 1.97
CA PRO A 164 -6.92 -8.92 2.86
C PRO A 164 -5.87 -9.02 3.96
N ALA A 165 -6.28 -9.52 5.13
CA ALA A 165 -5.48 -9.60 6.35
C ALA A 165 -4.23 -10.49 6.25
N VAL A 166 -3.90 -11.03 5.07
CA VAL A 166 -2.74 -11.88 4.84
C VAL A 166 -1.44 -11.05 4.79
N VAL A 167 -1.10 -10.48 5.94
CA VAL A 167 0.23 -10.51 6.54
C VAL A 167 -0.02 -10.89 8.01
N ARG A 168 0.05 -12.18 8.30
CA ARG A 168 0.46 -12.64 9.63
C ARG A 168 1.97 -12.88 9.59
#